data_AF-A0A7C1WTX9-F1
#
_entry.id   AF-A0A7C1WTX9-F1
#
_cell.length_a   1.000
_cell.length_b   1.000
_cell.length_c   1.000
_cell.angle_alpha   90.00
_cell.angle_beta   90.00
_cell.angle_gamma   90.00
#
_symmetry.space_group_name_H-M   'P 1'
#
loop_
_entity.id
_entity.type
_entity.pdbx_description
1 polymer ?
#
loop_
_entity_poly.entity_id
_entity_poly.type
_entity_poly.pdbx_seq_one_letter_code
_entity_poly.pdbx_strand_id
1 'polypeptide(L)'
;MIIYPIILAGGAGVRLWPLSRADCPKQFLPLVGAETLLQQTIRRLDGLQEAARPIIVNPGAALSLQKHRQRAEHWVVVRGQAQVTRDQEVFLLAENQATDIPLGAIHRLENPADELLELIEVQFGDYLGEDDIERLEDRYQRDGQG
;
A
#
# COMPACT_ATOMS: atom_id res chain seq x y z
N MET A 1 -1.68 15.77 -13.83
CA MET A 1 -2.00 14.40 -14.29
C MET A 1 -1.27 13.46 -13.36
N ILE A 2 -1.97 12.63 -12.59
CA ILE A 2 -1.35 11.70 -11.64
C ILE A 2 -0.87 10.45 -12.40
N ILE A 3 0.35 10.00 -12.13
CA ILE A 3 0.95 8.81 -12.73
C ILE A 3 0.99 7.72 -11.66
N TYR A 4 0.43 6.55 -11.97
CA TYR A 4 0.49 5.38 -11.08
C TYR A 4 1.61 4.45 -11.55
N PRO A 5 2.78 4.47 -10.91
CA PRO A 5 3.88 3.60 -11.29
C PRO A 5 3.58 2.16 -10.89
N ILE A 6 3.42 1.28 -11.89
CA ILE A 6 3.38 -0.17 -11.66
C ILE A 6 4.80 -0.72 -11.77
N ILE A 7 5.38 -1.11 -10.64
CA ILE A 7 6.69 -1.79 -10.61
C ILE A 7 6.46 -3.30 -10.73
N LEU A 8 6.72 -3.85 -11.91
CA LEU A 8 6.66 -5.30 -12.12
C LEU A 8 7.92 -5.97 -11.54
N ALA A 9 7.78 -6.58 -10.36
CA ALA A 9 8.85 -7.32 -9.70
C ALA A 9 8.56 -8.83 -9.74
N GLY A 10 9.30 -9.56 -10.59
CA GLY A 10 9.10 -11.00 -10.77
C GLY A 10 10.37 -11.79 -11.08
N GLY A 11 10.26 -13.10 -10.89
CA GLY A 11 11.31 -14.08 -11.15
C GLY A 11 12.20 -14.35 -9.93
N ALA A 12 12.34 -15.62 -9.56
CA ALA A 12 13.07 -16.09 -8.38
C ALA A 12 14.60 -15.90 -8.44
N GLY A 13 15.15 -15.25 -9.47
CA GLY A 13 16.58 -14.95 -9.51
C GLY A 13 17.51 -16.17 -9.60
N VAL A 14 17.08 -17.31 -10.16
CA VAL A 14 17.83 -18.59 -10.13
C VAL A 14 19.26 -18.52 -10.66
N ARG A 15 19.57 -17.56 -11.55
CA ARG A 15 20.93 -17.31 -12.06
C ARG A 15 21.85 -16.61 -11.06
N LEU A 16 21.29 -16.05 -9.99
CA LEU A 16 21.99 -15.38 -8.89
C LEU A 16 22.13 -16.30 -7.68
N TRP A 17 21.83 -17.59 -7.80
CA TRP A 17 22.11 -18.54 -6.73
C TRP A 17 23.62 -18.52 -6.39
N PRO A 18 24.02 -18.57 -5.10
CA PRO A 18 23.21 -18.83 -3.91
C PRO A 18 22.57 -17.58 -3.27
N LEU A 19 22.76 -16.40 -3.85
CA LEU A 19 22.28 -15.14 -3.29
C LEU A 19 20.75 -15.04 -3.34
N SER A 20 20.13 -15.44 -4.45
CA SER A 20 18.67 -15.51 -4.56
C SER A 20 18.13 -16.90 -4.23
N ARG A 21 17.02 -16.92 -3.50
CA ARG A 21 16.32 -18.13 -3.05
C ARG A 21 14.81 -17.95 -3.24
N ALA A 22 14.04 -19.03 -3.07
CA ALA A 22 12.57 -18.96 -3.18
C ALA A 22 11.95 -17.99 -2.16
N ASP A 23 12.51 -17.95 -0.94
CA ASP A 23 12.15 -17.07 0.17
C ASP A 23 12.83 -15.69 0.09
N CYS A 24 13.82 -15.51 -0.78
CA CYS A 24 14.45 -14.21 -1.06
C CYS A 24 14.72 -14.02 -2.58
N PRO A 25 13.68 -13.69 -3.36
CA PRO A 25 13.80 -13.38 -4.79
C PRO A 25 14.70 -12.18 -5.10
N LYS A 26 15.22 -12.12 -6.32
CA LYS A 26 16.26 -11.15 -6.73
C LYS A 26 15.92 -9.69 -6.42
N GLN A 27 14.65 -9.30 -6.50
CA GLN A 27 14.23 -7.91 -6.31
C GLN A 27 14.52 -7.41 -4.88
N PHE A 28 14.64 -8.32 -3.91
CA PHE A 28 14.95 -8.01 -2.52
C PHE A 28 16.45 -8.12 -2.19
N LEU A 29 17.31 -8.37 -3.18
CA LEU A 29 18.75 -8.46 -2.97
C LEU A 29 19.43 -7.10 -3.19
N PRO A 30 20.32 -6.67 -2.29
CA PRO A 30 21.17 -5.50 -2.51
C PRO A 30 22.37 -5.87 -3.36
N LEU A 31 22.14 -6.08 -4.66
CA LEU A 31 23.20 -6.51 -5.59
C LEU A 31 24.23 -5.41 -5.86
N VAL A 32 23.81 -4.15 -5.74
CA VAL A 32 24.66 -2.98 -5.96
C VAL A 32 24.38 -1.97 -4.86
N GLY A 33 25.34 -1.79 -3.95
CA GLY A 33 25.19 -0.88 -2.81
C GLY A 33 24.38 -1.48 -1.67
N ALA A 34 23.78 -0.61 -0.84
CA ALA A 34 23.10 -1.01 0.40
C ALA A 34 21.60 -1.32 0.21
N GLU A 35 21.01 -0.93 -0.92
CA GLU A 35 19.56 -1.01 -1.15
C GLU A 35 19.20 -2.17 -2.06
N THR A 36 18.03 -2.77 -1.82
CA THR A 36 17.47 -3.82 -2.69
C THR A 36 17.15 -3.28 -4.09
N LEU A 37 17.11 -4.14 -5.09
CA LEU A 37 16.72 -3.74 -6.45
C LEU A 37 15.32 -3.08 -6.51
N LEU A 38 14.39 -3.54 -5.67
CA LEU A 38 13.06 -2.93 -5.54
C LEU A 38 13.15 -1.50 -4.99
N GLN A 39 13.87 -1.30 -3.88
CA GLN A 39 14.08 0.02 -3.28
C GLN A 39 14.78 0.97 -4.25
N GLN A 40 15.80 0.50 -4.97
CA GLN A 40 16.45 1.27 -6.02
C GLN A 40 15.49 1.67 -7.14
N THR A 41 14.53 0.79 -7.48
CA THR A 41 13.51 1.08 -8.50
C THR A 41 12.50 2.10 -8.01
N ILE A 42 12.08 2.02 -6.75
CA ILE A 42 11.26 3.03 -6.10
C ILE A 42 11.98 4.38 -6.06
N ARG A 43 13.27 4.40 -5.71
CA ARG A 43 14.08 5.64 -5.75
C ARG A 43 14.25 6.24 -7.12
N ARG A 44 14.17 5.45 -8.20
CA ARG A 44 14.15 6.01 -9.56
C ARG A 44 12.87 6.80 -9.85
N LEU A 45 11.84 6.63 -9.02
CA LEU A 45 10.64 7.45 -9.04
C LEU A 45 10.84 8.78 -8.29
N ASP A 46 11.94 8.96 -7.55
CA ASP A 46 12.23 10.24 -6.92
C ASP A 46 12.40 11.33 -7.99
N GLY A 47 11.66 12.42 -7.84
CA GLY A 47 11.60 13.51 -8.82
C GLY A 47 10.45 13.40 -9.82
N LEU A 48 9.75 12.26 -9.90
CA LEU A 48 8.42 12.20 -10.51
C LEU A 48 7.41 12.77 -9.52
N GLN A 49 7.22 14.08 -9.55
CA GLN A 49 6.32 14.79 -8.65
C GLN A 49 4.87 14.30 -8.76
N GLU A 50 4.49 13.70 -9.89
CA GLU A 50 3.16 13.15 -10.10
C GLU A 50 3.03 11.64 -9.80
N ALA A 51 4.08 10.96 -9.31
CA ALA A 51 4.04 9.53 -9.01
C ALA A 51 3.45 9.23 -7.62
N ALA A 52 2.46 8.34 -7.57
CA ALA A 52 1.90 7.84 -6.31
C ALA A 52 2.94 7.03 -5.51
N ARG A 53 3.00 7.24 -4.17
CA ARG A 53 3.88 6.49 -3.25
C ARG A 53 3.13 5.34 -2.56
N PRO A 54 3.79 4.22 -2.24
CA PRO A 54 3.19 3.17 -1.45
C PRO A 54 2.88 3.66 -0.03
N ILE A 55 1.78 3.15 0.53
CA ILE A 55 1.38 3.33 1.93
C ILE A 55 2.17 2.33 2.77
N ILE A 56 2.79 2.80 3.85
CA ILE A 56 3.51 1.97 4.82
C ILE A 56 2.76 2.03 6.14
N VAL A 57 2.40 0.86 6.69
CA VAL A 57 1.72 0.75 7.98
C VAL A 57 2.59 -0.05 8.95
N ASN A 58 2.95 0.57 10.07
CA ASN A 58 3.74 -0.07 11.12
C ASN A 58 3.01 -1.26 11.76
N PRO A 59 3.74 -2.22 12.34
CA PRO A 59 3.15 -3.30 13.14
C PRO A 59 2.13 -2.79 14.16
N GLY A 60 0.93 -3.38 14.16
CA GLY A 60 -0.17 -3.03 15.05
C GLY A 60 -0.84 -1.65 14.79
N ALA A 61 -0.39 -0.90 13.78
CA ALA A 61 -0.98 0.38 13.42
C ALA A 61 -2.20 0.22 12.51
N ALA A 62 -3.04 1.24 12.47
CA ALA A 62 -4.26 1.27 11.68
C ALA A 62 -4.48 2.66 11.08
N LEU A 63 -5.04 2.73 9.87
CA LEU A 63 -5.63 3.99 9.39
C LEU A 63 -6.93 4.28 10.16
N SER A 64 -7.44 5.51 10.10
CA SER A 64 -8.75 5.86 10.68
C SER A 64 -9.87 5.15 9.91
N LEU A 65 -11.00 4.88 10.59
CA LEU A 65 -12.22 4.44 9.90
C LEU A 65 -12.76 5.63 9.13
N GLN A 66 -12.93 5.48 7.82
CA GLN A 66 -13.28 6.59 6.95
C GLN A 66 -14.13 6.13 5.76
N LYS A 67 -14.68 7.09 5.02
CA LYS A 67 -15.31 6.86 3.71
C LYS A 67 -15.05 8.05 2.79
N HIS A 68 -15.27 7.83 1.51
CA HIS A 68 -15.14 8.83 0.45
C HIS A 68 -16.48 9.06 -0.25
N ARG A 69 -16.85 10.31 -0.54
CA ARG A 69 -18.14 10.62 -1.19
C ARG A 69 -18.04 10.59 -2.71
N GLN A 70 -16.86 10.84 -3.27
CA GLN A 70 -16.67 11.05 -4.71
C GLN A 70 -15.60 10.14 -5.33
N ARG A 71 -14.79 9.45 -4.53
CA ARG A 71 -13.81 8.46 -5.03
C ARG A 71 -14.07 7.04 -4.57
N ALA A 72 -13.66 6.10 -5.41
CA ALA A 72 -13.47 4.69 -5.09
C ALA A 72 -11.97 4.38 -5.10
N GLU A 73 -11.57 3.26 -4.52
CA GLU A 73 -10.15 2.88 -4.42
C GLU A 73 -9.93 1.40 -4.74
N HIS A 74 -8.73 1.05 -5.18
CA HIS A 74 -8.25 -0.31 -5.34
C HIS A 74 -6.95 -0.47 -4.58
N TRP A 75 -6.90 -1.44 -3.69
CA TRP A 75 -5.81 -1.67 -2.78
C TRP A 75 -5.11 -2.97 -3.12
N VAL A 76 -3.78 -2.97 -3.16
CA VAL A 76 -2.94 -4.15 -3.40
C VAL A 76 -1.89 -4.26 -2.31
N VAL A 77 -1.83 -5.40 -1.63
CA VAL A 77 -0.76 -5.68 -0.66
C VAL A 77 0.52 -6.03 -1.40
N VAL A 78 1.55 -5.20 -1.22
CA VAL A 78 2.88 -5.42 -1.80
C VAL A 78 3.71 -6.34 -0.90
N ARG A 79 3.61 -6.14 0.42
CA ARG A 79 4.37 -6.90 1.41
C ARG A 79 3.62 -6.99 2.73
N GLY A 80 3.71 -8.13 3.41
CA GLY A 80 3.08 -8.37 4.71
C GLY A 80 1.61 -8.76 4.60
N GLN A 81 0.86 -8.52 5.68
CA GLN A 81 -0.56 -8.84 5.76
C GLN A 81 -1.37 -7.61 6.17
N ALA A 82 -2.47 -7.37 5.47
CA ALA A 82 -3.43 -6.33 5.78
C ALA A 82 -4.70 -6.95 6.33
N GLN A 83 -5.25 -6.36 7.39
CA GLN A 83 -6.66 -6.54 7.74
C GLN A 83 -7.45 -5.37 7.18
N VAL A 84 -8.42 -5.67 6.35
CA VAL A 84 -9.30 -4.68 5.72
C VAL A 84 -10.67 -4.81 6.36
N THR A 85 -11.18 -3.69 6.85
CA THR A 85 -12.60 -3.51 7.14
C THR A 85 -13.22 -2.80 5.94
N ARG A 86 -14.30 -3.35 5.40
CA ARG A 86 -15.11 -2.76 4.33
C ARG A 86 -16.59 -3.01 4.63
N ASP A 87 -17.29 -1.94 4.95
CA ASP A 87 -18.67 -1.93 5.46
C ASP A 87 -18.85 -2.87 6.65
N GLN A 88 -19.51 -4.01 6.43
CA GLN A 88 -19.77 -5.03 7.45
C GLN A 88 -18.77 -6.19 7.42
N GLU A 89 -17.87 -6.19 6.45
CA GLU A 89 -16.90 -7.26 6.22
C GLU A 89 -15.54 -6.90 6.83
N VAL A 90 -14.92 -7.86 7.50
CA VAL A 90 -13.52 -7.78 7.94
C VAL A 90 -12.80 -9.00 7.39
N PHE A 91 -11.75 -8.78 6.61
CA PHE A 91 -11.00 -9.85 5.97
C PHE A 91 -9.51 -9.54 5.87
N LEU A 92 -8.70 -10.59 5.70
CA LEU A 92 -7.26 -10.46 5.54
C LEU A 92 -6.89 -10.49 4.05
N LEU A 93 -5.94 -9.64 3.69
CA LEU A 93 -5.22 -9.69 2.43
C LEU A 93 -3.75 -10.02 2.70
N ALA A 94 -3.25 -11.05 2.02
CA ALA A 94 -1.84 -11.40 1.96
C ALA A 94 -1.16 -10.72 0.76
N GLU A 95 0.16 -10.85 0.66
CA GLU A 95 0.94 -10.36 -0.48
C GLU A 95 0.33 -10.76 -1.83
N ASN A 96 0.32 -9.81 -2.77
CA ASN A 96 -0.26 -9.95 -4.10
C ASN A 96 -1.79 -10.17 -4.13
N GLN A 97 -2.48 -10.08 -3.00
CA GLN A 97 -3.93 -9.97 -2.96
C GLN A 97 -4.39 -8.52 -3.00
N ALA A 98 -5.61 -8.33 -3.46
CA ALA A 98 -6.17 -7.01 -3.70
C ALA A 98 -7.66 -6.95 -3.33
N THR A 99 -8.15 -5.74 -3.10
CA THR A 99 -9.57 -5.47 -2.93
C THR A 99 -9.94 -4.11 -3.49
N ASP A 100 -11.18 -3.99 -3.95
CA ASP A 100 -11.80 -2.71 -4.22
C ASP A 100 -12.49 -2.17 -2.96
N ILE A 101 -12.41 -0.85 -2.81
CA ILE A 101 -13.17 -0.03 -1.87
C ILE A 101 -14.16 0.80 -2.70
N PRO A 102 -15.44 0.38 -2.75
CA PRO A 102 -16.45 1.10 -3.51
C PRO A 102 -16.67 2.53 -2.99
N LEU A 103 -17.17 3.40 -3.88
CA LEU A 103 -17.58 4.75 -3.49
C LEU A 103 -18.61 4.70 -2.36
N GLY A 104 -18.40 5.51 -1.32
CA GLY A 104 -19.25 5.56 -0.13
C GLY A 104 -19.03 4.43 0.87
N ALA A 105 -18.21 3.42 0.56
CA ALA A 105 -17.93 2.32 1.47
C ALA A 105 -17.17 2.83 2.71
N ILE A 106 -17.61 2.39 3.89
CA ILE A 106 -16.91 2.63 5.15
C ILE A 106 -15.76 1.65 5.24
N HIS A 107 -14.52 2.13 5.35
CA HIS A 107 -13.36 1.25 5.28
C HIS A 107 -12.23 1.66 6.22
N ARG A 108 -11.36 0.68 6.52
CA ARG A 108 -10.15 0.84 7.33
C ARG A 108 -9.10 -0.20 6.90
N LEU A 109 -7.85 0.23 6.82
CA LEU A 109 -6.69 -0.64 6.70
C LEU A 109 -5.97 -0.77 8.05
N GLU A 110 -5.70 -1.98 8.49
CA GLU A 110 -4.91 -2.27 9.68
C GLU A 110 -3.77 -3.24 9.36
N ASN A 111 -2.65 -3.10 10.04
CA ASN A 111 -1.57 -4.07 10.03
C ASN A 111 -1.65 -4.93 11.31
N PRO A 112 -2.20 -6.15 11.25
CA PRO A 112 -2.31 -7.03 12.42
C PRO A 112 -1.00 -7.75 12.77
N ALA A 113 0.02 -7.69 11.90
CA ALA A 113 1.25 -8.44 12.03
C ALA A 113 2.34 -7.69 12.83
N ASP A 114 3.44 -8.38 13.10
CA ASP A 114 4.65 -7.85 13.75
C ASP A 114 5.69 -7.33 12.74
N GLU A 115 5.42 -7.44 11.44
CA GLU A 115 6.23 -6.90 10.34
C GLU A 115 5.60 -5.68 9.65
N LEU A 116 6.38 -4.97 8.83
CA LEU A 116 5.89 -3.83 8.06
C LEU A 116 4.89 -4.27 6.98
N LEU A 117 3.78 -3.55 6.88
CA LEU A 117 2.83 -3.68 5.77
C LEU A 117 3.12 -2.59 4.74
N GLU A 118 3.30 -3.00 3.49
CA GLU A 118 3.41 -2.11 2.32
C GLU A 118 2.20 -2.34 1.40
N LEU A 119 1.48 -1.25 1.07
CA LEU A 119 0.27 -1.29 0.27
C LEU A 119 0.31 -0.24 -0.85
N ILE A 120 -0.20 -0.59 -2.03
CA ILE A 120 -0.48 0.37 -3.10
C ILE A 120 -1.97 0.68 -3.08
N GLU A 121 -2.31 1.96 -3.06
CA GLU A 121 -3.66 2.47 -3.24
C GLU A 121 -3.76 3.16 -4.62
N VAL A 122 -4.73 2.73 -5.41
CA VAL A 122 -5.11 3.39 -6.66
C VAL A 122 -6.49 4.02 -6.46
N GLN A 123 -6.61 5.31 -6.71
CA GLN A 123 -7.86 6.05 -6.52
C GLN A 123 -8.55 6.27 -7.87
N PHE A 124 -9.88 6.16 -7.90
CA PHE A 124 -10.72 6.32 -9.08
C PHE A 124 -11.84 7.33 -8.82
N GLY A 125 -12.10 8.20 -9.78
CA GLY A 125 -13.19 9.18 -9.71
C GLY A 125 -12.82 10.49 -10.40
N ASP A 126 -13.81 11.35 -10.56
CA ASP A 126 -13.63 12.69 -11.16
C ASP A 126 -13.06 13.70 -10.14
N TYR A 127 -13.03 13.33 -8.85
CA TYR A 127 -12.53 14.16 -7.76
C TYR A 127 -11.70 13.32 -6.78
N LEU A 128 -10.46 13.75 -6.52
CA LEU A 128 -9.49 13.04 -5.67
C LEU A 128 -8.97 13.92 -4.52
N GLY A 129 -9.69 14.98 -4.17
CA GLY A 129 -9.33 15.89 -3.07
C GLY A 129 -9.38 15.20 -1.71
N GLU A 130 -8.52 15.64 -0.78
CA GLU A 130 -8.47 15.13 0.60
C GLU A 130 -9.66 15.59 1.46
N ASP A 131 -10.39 16.61 1.03
CA ASP A 131 -11.66 17.08 1.62
C ASP A 131 -12.84 16.15 1.32
N ASP A 132 -12.66 15.15 0.44
CA ASP A 132 -13.64 14.07 0.23
C ASP A 132 -13.66 13.02 1.36
N ILE A 133 -12.71 13.10 2.30
CA ILE A 133 -12.55 12.11 3.37
C ILE A 133 -13.43 12.45 4.57
N GLU A 134 -14.44 11.61 4.84
CA GLU A 134 -15.21 11.66 6.08
C GLU A 134 -14.66 10.63 7.08
N ARG A 135 -14.04 11.10 8.17
CA ARG A 135 -13.48 10.24 9.23
C ARG A 135 -14.54 9.97 10.31
N LEU A 136 -14.77 8.69 10.59
CA LEU A 136 -15.79 8.22 11.54
C LEU A 136 -15.16 7.87 12.89
N GLU A 137 -13.97 7.28 12.89
CA GLU A 137 -13.23 6.93 14.11
C GLU A 137 -11.74 7.10 13.92
N ASP A 138 -11.10 7.87 14.80
CA ASP A 138 -9.64 8.00 14.84
C ASP A 138 -9.05 7.37 16.10
N ARG A 139 -8.20 6.35 15.92
CA ARG A 139 -7.47 5.72 17.03
C ARG A 139 -6.41 6.65 17.63
N TYR A 140 -6.01 7.69 16.90
CA TYR A 140 -4.91 8.58 17.28
C TYR A 140 -5.35 9.98 17.73
N GLN A 141 -6.67 10.20 17.92
CA GLN A 141 -7.21 11.48 18.40
C GLN A 141 -6.60 12.70 17.68
N ARG A 142 -6.59 12.71 16.34
CA ARG A 142 -6.21 13.91 15.58
C ARG A 142 -7.35 14.92 15.68
N ASP A 143 -7.37 15.66 16.77
CA ASP A 143 -8.33 16.74 17.00
C ASP A 143 -8.11 17.86 15.96
N GLY A 144 -9.11 18.02 15.08
CA GLY A 144 -9.55 19.31 14.55
C GLY A 144 -8.52 20.23 13.87
N GLN A 145 -8.00 19.84 12.70
CA GLN A 145 -7.57 20.82 11.69
C GLN A 145 -8.10 20.38 10.32
N GLY A 146 -9.37 20.73 10.08
CA GLY A 146 -9.93 20.92 8.74
C GLY A 146 -9.84 22.38 8.36
#